data_AF-A0A9N9TL61-F1
#
_entry.id   AF-A0A9N9TL61-F1
#
_cell.length_a   1.000
_cell.length_b   1.000
_cell.length_c   1.000
_cell.angle_alpha   90.00
_cell.angle_beta   90.00
_cell.angle_gamma   90.00
#
_symmetry.space_group_name_H-M   'P 1'
#
loop_
_entity.id
_entity.type
_entity.pdbx_description
1 polymer ?
#
loop_
_entity_poly.entity_id
_entity_poly.type
_entity_poly.pdbx_seq_one_letter_code
_entity_poly.pdbx_strand_id
1 'polypeptide(L)'
;MNHLGYSLILLTTLVSLISAATIINQHPNCHCHHGYLPKTNQKDMKQYCHGILHDGRRACVNLERPRCKCTLSQGFIVQDLYGYWCVKVKPGYAEEIRWDCENKRDWDEFFASYPDEKPVPNSDL
;
A
#
# COMPACT_ATOMS: atom_id res chain seq x y z
N MET A 1 23.44 51.89 -19.56
CA MET A 1 22.46 50.80 -19.30
C MET A 1 23.23 49.63 -18.73
N ASN A 2 22.92 49.22 -17.50
CA ASN A 2 23.81 48.40 -16.68
C ASN A 2 23.65 46.90 -17.01
N HIS A 3 24.58 46.35 -17.79
CA HIS A 3 24.65 44.92 -18.14
C HIS A 3 24.69 43.98 -16.92
N LEU A 4 25.22 44.44 -15.78
CA LEU A 4 25.21 43.70 -14.52
C LEU A 4 23.79 43.47 -13.98
N GLY A 5 22.88 44.43 -14.13
CA GLY A 5 21.51 44.33 -13.60
C GLY A 5 20.69 43.27 -14.32
N TYR A 6 20.80 43.20 -15.66
CA TYR A 6 20.12 42.20 -16.47
C TYR A 6 20.60 40.78 -16.19
N SER A 7 21.91 40.59 -15.98
CA SER A 7 22.46 39.27 -15.63
C SER A 7 21.96 38.76 -14.28
N LEU A 8 21.82 39.65 -13.28
CA LEU A 8 21.33 39.26 -11.97
C LEU A 8 19.85 38.84 -11.99
N ILE A 9 19.02 39.54 -12.77
CA ILE A 9 17.59 39.23 -12.94
C ILE A 9 17.39 37.91 -13.70
N LEU A 10 18.23 37.64 -14.71
CA LEU A 10 18.19 36.36 -15.43
C LEU A 10 18.58 35.19 -14.53
N LEU A 11 19.58 35.36 -13.65
CA LEU A 11 20.01 34.31 -12.74
C LEU A 11 18.94 33.97 -11.70
N THR A 12 18.28 34.97 -11.11
CA THR A 12 17.25 34.75 -10.10
C THR A 12 15.98 34.12 -10.68
N THR A 13 15.61 34.47 -11.90
CA THR A 13 14.49 33.84 -12.61
C THR A 13 14.79 32.39 -13.02
N LEU A 14 16.04 32.07 -13.39
CA LEU A 14 16.42 30.70 -13.70
C LEU A 14 16.38 29.80 -12.45
N VAL A 15 16.89 30.28 -11.31
CA VAL A 15 16.92 29.52 -10.05
C VAL A 15 15.49 29.25 -9.53
N SER A 16 14.57 30.20 -9.65
CA SER A 16 13.17 29.99 -9.24
C SER A 16 12.44 28.99 -10.12
N LEU A 17 12.69 28.98 -11.44
CA LEU A 17 12.15 27.96 -12.36
C LEU A 17 12.66 26.55 -12.03
N ILE A 18 13.95 26.40 -11.73
CA ILE A 18 14.54 25.09 -11.39
C ILE A 18 13.95 24.55 -10.07
N SER A 19 13.75 25.44 -9.10
CA SER A 19 13.16 25.09 -7.80
C SER A 19 11.71 24.63 -7.92
N ALA A 20 10.93 25.22 -8.82
CA ALA A 20 9.56 24.79 -9.09
C ALA A 20 9.50 23.42 -9.80
N ALA A 21 10.45 23.14 -10.70
CA ALA A 21 10.51 21.87 -11.42
C ALA A 21 10.81 20.67 -10.50
N THR A 22 11.57 20.85 -9.42
CA THR A 22 11.88 19.78 -8.45
C THR A 22 10.68 19.35 -7.61
N ILE A 23 9.64 20.19 -7.45
CA ILE A 23 8.46 19.87 -6.63
C ILE A 23 7.47 18.96 -7.38
N ILE A 24 7.45 19.02 -8.72
CA ILE A 24 6.44 18.33 -9.55
C ILE A 24 6.72 16.83 -9.70
N ASN A 25 7.95 16.36 -9.44
CA ASN A 25 8.35 14.97 -9.71
C ASN A 25 8.40 14.03 -8.49
N GLN A 26 7.87 14.42 -7.33
CA GLN A 26 7.92 13.57 -6.13
C GLN A 26 6.68 12.68 -5.90
N HIS A 27 5.71 12.64 -6.80
CA HIS A 27 4.54 11.79 -6.63
C HIS A 27 4.63 10.56 -7.55
N PRO A 28 5.12 9.41 -7.07
CA PRO A 28 5.03 8.17 -7.83
C PRO A 28 3.55 7.90 -8.13
N ASN A 29 3.24 7.60 -9.40
CA ASN A 29 1.89 7.35 -9.86
C ASN A 29 1.17 6.34 -8.96
N CYS A 30 0.21 6.80 -8.17
CA CYS A 30 -0.65 5.92 -7.39
C CYS A 30 -1.40 4.96 -8.31
N HIS A 31 -1.23 3.66 -8.11
CA HIS A 31 -1.87 2.61 -8.91
C HIS A 31 -2.92 1.87 -8.08
N CYS A 32 -4.18 2.21 -8.33
CA CYS A 32 -5.33 1.58 -7.69
C CYS A 32 -5.87 0.39 -8.50
N HIS A 33 -6.39 -0.61 -7.80
CA HIS A 33 -7.03 -1.77 -8.42
C HIS A 33 -8.42 -1.41 -8.95
N HIS A 34 -8.94 -2.28 -9.82
CA HIS A 34 -10.31 -2.16 -10.32
C HIS A 34 -11.31 -1.99 -9.16
N GLY A 35 -12.18 -0.97 -9.27
CA GLY A 35 -13.11 -0.60 -8.21
C GLY A 35 -12.58 0.40 -7.18
N TYR A 36 -11.37 0.96 -7.38
CA TYR A 36 -10.78 1.99 -6.53
C TYR A 36 -10.25 3.18 -7.36
N LEU A 37 -10.26 4.39 -6.77
CA LEU A 37 -9.72 5.62 -7.35
C LEU A 37 -8.64 6.24 -6.44
N PRO A 38 -7.58 6.83 -7.01
CA PRO A 38 -6.59 7.56 -6.23
C PRO A 38 -7.21 8.80 -5.59
N LYS A 39 -6.90 9.04 -4.32
CA LYS A 39 -7.28 10.21 -3.53
C LYS A 39 -6.07 10.69 -2.75
N THR A 40 -6.01 12.00 -2.50
CA THR A 40 -4.98 12.59 -1.64
C THR A 40 -5.63 13.03 -0.33
N ASN A 41 -5.09 12.57 0.79
CA ASN A 41 -5.49 13.07 2.10
C ASN A 41 -4.94 14.49 2.28
N GLN A 42 -5.82 15.47 2.48
CA GLN A 42 -5.42 16.88 2.58
C GLN A 42 -4.58 17.20 3.81
N LYS A 43 -4.65 16.35 4.86
CA LYS A 43 -3.93 16.61 6.12
C LYS A 43 -2.44 16.28 6.02
N ASP A 44 -2.09 15.19 5.36
CA ASP A 44 -0.73 14.64 5.29
C ASP A 44 -0.19 14.58 3.86
N MET A 45 -0.97 15.02 2.88
CA MET A 45 -0.68 14.97 1.44
C MET A 45 -0.39 13.55 0.91
N LYS A 46 -0.71 12.50 1.67
CA LYS A 46 -0.49 11.11 1.24
C LYS A 46 -1.58 10.68 0.26
N GLN A 47 -1.16 9.96 -0.77
CA GLN A 47 -2.10 9.34 -1.70
C GLN A 47 -2.57 7.98 -1.18
N TYR A 48 -3.86 7.67 -1.38
CA TYR A 48 -4.47 6.38 -1.07
C TYR A 48 -5.52 6.01 -2.13
N CYS A 49 -5.91 4.74 -2.19
CA CYS A 49 -6.96 4.24 -3.05
C CYS A 49 -8.29 4.20 -2.29
N HIS A 50 -9.32 4.83 -2.83
CA HIS A 50 -10.67 4.90 -2.27
C HIS A 50 -11.65 4.08 -3.11
N GLY A 51 -12.45 3.23 -2.47
CA GLY A 51 -13.40 2.37 -3.16
C GLY A 51 -14.50 3.19 -3.86
N ILE A 52 -14.85 2.78 -5.08
CA ILE A 52 -15.89 3.44 -5.90
C ILE A 52 -17.29 3.08 -5.36
N LEU A 53 -17.48 1.83 -4.94
CA LEU A 53 -18.78 1.30 -4.51
C LEU A 53 -18.87 1.09 -2.99
N HIS A 54 -17.74 1.19 -2.28
CA HIS A 54 -17.62 0.97 -0.85
C HIS A 54 -16.64 1.97 -0.25
N ASP A 55 -16.94 2.50 0.93
CA ASP A 55 -16.12 3.51 1.64
C ASP A 55 -14.84 2.90 2.28
N GLY A 56 -14.18 2.02 1.53
CA GLY A 56 -12.91 1.43 1.90
C GLY A 56 -11.74 2.30 1.47
N ARG A 57 -10.75 2.48 2.34
CA ARG A 57 -9.46 3.10 2.02
C ARG A 57 -8.37 2.03 1.97
N ARG A 58 -7.48 2.10 0.97
CA ARG A 58 -6.33 1.20 0.80
C ARG A 58 -5.09 2.00 0.42
N ALA A 59 -3.90 1.46 0.64
CA ALA A 59 -2.66 2.09 0.22
C ALA A 59 -2.59 2.24 -1.32
N CYS A 60 -1.87 3.26 -1.80
CA CYS A 60 -1.74 3.60 -3.23
C CYS A 60 -0.92 2.61 -4.05
N VAL A 61 -0.09 1.81 -3.40
CA VAL A 61 0.59 0.69 -4.03
C VAL A 61 -0.21 -0.53 -3.64
N ASN A 62 -1.00 -1.05 -4.56
CA ASN A 62 -1.66 -2.31 -4.31
C ASN A 62 -0.64 -3.42 -4.54
N LEU A 63 0.07 -3.72 -3.47
CA LEU A 63 1.08 -4.75 -3.42
C LEU A 63 0.42 -6.11 -3.69
N GLU A 64 0.99 -6.86 -4.63
CA GLU A 64 0.55 -8.24 -4.86
C GLU A 64 0.96 -9.09 -3.66
N ARG A 65 0.03 -9.26 -2.72
CA ARG A 65 0.24 -10.11 -1.55
C ARG A 65 0.40 -11.56 -2.02
N PRO A 66 1.34 -12.33 -1.44
CA PRO A 66 1.42 -13.75 -1.69
C PRO A 66 0.07 -14.42 -1.42
N ARG A 67 -0.34 -15.37 -2.27
CA ARG A 67 -1.50 -16.20 -1.96
C ARG A 67 -1.07 -17.31 -1.02
N CYS A 68 -1.76 -17.48 0.10
CA CYS A 68 -1.49 -18.55 1.05
C CYS A 68 -1.63 -19.92 0.36
N LYS A 69 -0.62 -20.79 0.48
CA LYS A 69 -0.64 -22.17 -0.06
C LYS A 69 -1.07 -23.15 1.02
N CYS A 70 -2.09 -23.95 0.70
CA CYS A 70 -2.68 -24.96 1.58
C CYS A 70 -2.78 -26.29 0.80
N THR A 71 -1.84 -27.22 1.00
CA THR A 71 -1.76 -28.52 0.30
C THR A 71 -2.28 -29.69 1.14
N LEU A 72 -2.32 -29.56 2.48
CA LEU A 72 -2.80 -30.62 3.38
C LEU A 72 -4.27 -31.01 3.16
N SER A 73 -5.11 -30.11 2.62
CA SER A 73 -6.51 -30.39 2.22
C SER A 73 -7.10 -29.21 1.43
N GLN A 74 -8.30 -29.35 0.85
CA GLN A 74 -9.11 -28.21 0.37
C GLN A 74 -9.51 -27.32 1.56
N GLY A 75 -8.54 -26.53 2.04
CA GLY A 75 -8.71 -25.56 3.11
C GLY A 75 -9.14 -24.20 2.56
N PHE A 76 -9.74 -23.40 3.43
CA PHE A 76 -10.04 -22.00 3.20
C PHE A 76 -8.91 -21.13 3.74
N ILE A 77 -8.68 -19.99 3.12
CA ILE A 77 -7.72 -19.00 3.62
C ILE A 77 -8.50 -18.01 4.47
N VAL A 78 -8.10 -17.90 5.75
CA VAL A 78 -8.67 -16.93 6.68
C VAL A 78 -7.58 -15.94 7.07
N GLN A 79 -7.95 -14.67 7.17
CA GLN A 79 -7.09 -13.63 7.72
C GLN A 79 -7.62 -13.22 9.09
N ASP A 80 -6.77 -13.21 10.10
CA ASP A 80 -7.06 -12.63 11.41
C ASP A 80 -6.00 -11.61 11.83
N LEU A 81 -6.03 -11.21 13.11
CA LEU A 81 -5.11 -10.23 13.68
C LEU A 81 -3.65 -10.70 13.73
N TYR A 82 -3.42 -12.01 13.69
CA TYR A 82 -2.10 -12.61 13.81
C TYR A 82 -1.49 -12.97 12.46
N GLY A 83 -2.30 -13.08 11.41
CA GLY A 83 -1.79 -13.40 10.08
C GLY A 83 -2.81 -14.01 9.13
N TYR A 84 -2.26 -14.76 8.18
CA TYR A 84 -2.99 -15.55 7.21
C TYR A 84 -2.86 -17.02 7.55
N TRP A 85 -3.97 -17.74 7.50
CA TRP A 85 -4.08 -19.11 7.96
C TRP A 85 -4.78 -19.98 6.93
N CYS A 86 -4.36 -21.24 6.85
CA CYS A 86 -5.13 -22.29 6.23
C CYS A 86 -6.07 -22.89 7.28
N VAL A 87 -7.35 -23.02 6.94
CA VAL A 87 -8.37 -23.57 7.84
C VAL A 87 -9.15 -24.65 7.12
N LYS A 88 -9.31 -25.80 7.77
CA LYS A 88 -10.22 -26.85 7.34
C LYS A 88 -11.48 -26.74 8.21
N VAL A 89 -12.63 -26.63 7.57
CA VAL A 89 -13.92 -26.53 8.26
C VAL A 89 -14.67 -27.86 8.17
N LYS A 90 -15.43 -28.17 9.22
CA LYS A 90 -16.41 -29.26 9.22
C LYS A 90 -17.76 -28.79 8.67
N PRO A 91 -18.63 -29.71 8.22
CA PRO A 91 -20.04 -29.38 7.95
C PRO A 91 -20.65 -28.65 9.15
N GLY A 92 -21.27 -27.49 8.90
CA GLY A 92 -21.72 -26.57 9.96
C GLY A 92 -20.76 -25.41 10.26
N TYR A 93 -19.74 -25.18 9.42
CA TYR A 93 -18.82 -24.03 9.47
C TYR A 93 -17.96 -23.92 10.73
N ALA A 94 -17.87 -24.98 11.52
CA ALA A 94 -16.93 -25.03 12.64
C ALA A 94 -15.51 -25.28 12.12
N GLU A 95 -14.55 -24.46 12.57
CA GLU A 95 -13.12 -24.69 12.32
C GLU A 95 -12.72 -26.04 12.92
N GLU A 96 -12.23 -26.97 12.09
CA GLU A 96 -11.72 -28.25 12.53
C GLU A 96 -10.23 -28.17 12.86
N ILE A 97 -9.47 -27.59 11.93
CA ILE A 97 -8.00 -27.48 12.01
C ILE A 97 -7.60 -26.14 11.41
N ARG A 98 -6.64 -25.48 12.08
CA ARG A 98 -5.94 -24.28 11.60
C ARG A 98 -4.45 -24.59 11.51
N TRP A 99 -3.81 -24.17 10.42
CA TRP A 99 -2.36 -24.27 10.26
C TRP A 99 -1.78 -23.10 9.48
N ASP A 100 -0.47 -22.90 9.59
CA ASP A 100 0.26 -21.84 8.90
C ASP A 100 0.21 -22.00 7.37
N CYS A 101 0.27 -20.88 6.65
CA CYS A 101 0.53 -20.89 5.21
C CYS A 101 1.85 -21.60 4.90
N GLU A 102 1.81 -22.55 3.96
CA GLU A 102 2.98 -23.36 3.60
C GLU A 102 4.06 -22.55 2.87
N ASN A 103 3.69 -21.39 2.32
CA ASN A 103 4.60 -20.44 1.70
C ASN A 103 4.99 -19.29 2.64
N LYS A 104 5.30 -19.61 3.90
CA LYS A 104 5.72 -18.63 4.91
C LYS A 104 6.87 -17.73 4.45
N ARG A 105 7.85 -18.27 3.72
CA ARG A 105 8.97 -17.48 3.19
C ARG A 105 8.51 -16.33 2.27
N ASP A 106 7.55 -16.59 1.37
CA ASP A 106 7.03 -15.57 0.45
C ASP A 106 6.38 -14.42 1.24
N TRP A 107 5.72 -14.74 2.36
CA TRP A 107 5.14 -13.76 3.28
C TRP A 107 6.19 -12.99 4.07
N ASP A 108 7.22 -13.68 4.58
CA ASP A 108 8.31 -13.04 5.31
C ASP A 108 9.06 -12.03 4.42
N GLU A 109 9.34 -12.39 3.17
CA GLU A 109 9.95 -11.51 2.16
C GLU A 109 9.04 -10.30 1.82
N PHE A 110 7.73 -10.55 1.71
CA PHE A 110 6.75 -9.50 1.49
C PHE A 110 6.72 -8.50 2.65
N PHE A 111 6.64 -8.95 3.90
CA PHE A 111 6.60 -8.06 5.06
C PHE A 111 7.95 -7.40 5.36
N ALA A 112 9.07 -8.01 4.98
CA ALA A 112 10.37 -7.36 5.03
C ALA A 112 10.44 -6.16 4.08
N SER A 113 9.82 -6.28 2.90
CA SER A 113 9.73 -5.20 1.91
C SER A 113 8.65 -4.16 2.24
N TYR A 114 7.59 -4.59 2.92
CA TYR A 114 6.39 -3.78 3.23
C TYR A 114 5.95 -3.98 4.69
N PRO A 115 6.71 -3.47 5.68
CA PRO A 115 6.45 -3.72 7.10
C PRO A 115 5.10 -3.17 7.58
N ASP A 116 4.60 -2.08 6.98
CA ASP A 116 3.31 -1.47 7.30
C ASP A 116 2.09 -2.35 6.93
N GLU A 117 2.28 -3.37 6.09
CA GLU A 117 1.21 -4.30 5.69
C GLU A 117 1.01 -5.44 6.67
N LYS A 118 1.89 -5.59 7.68
CA LYS A 118 1.78 -6.65 8.67
C LYS A 118 0.49 -6.46 9.50
N PRO A 119 -0.36 -7.48 9.66
CA PRO A 119 -1.55 -7.38 10.50
C PRO A 119 -1.18 -6.91 11.90
N VAL A 120 -1.84 -5.84 12.36
CA VAL A 120 -1.65 -5.28 13.69
C VAL A 120 -2.81 -5.77 14.55
N PRO A 121 -2.56 -6.31 15.75
CA PRO A 121 -3.63 -6.58 16.70
C PRO A 121 -4.42 -5.30 16.93
N ASN A 122 -5.73 -5.34 16.66
CA ASN A 122 -6.60 -4.19 16.84
C ASN A 122 -6.54 -3.80 18.32
N SER A 123 -6.02 -2.62 18.65
CA SER A 123 -5.90 -2.14 20.04
C SER A 123 -7.23 -1.74 20.65
N ASP A 124 -8.31 -1.79 19.86
CA ASP A 124 -9.60 -1.16 20.16
C ASP A 124 -10.73 -2.18 20.40
N LEU A 125 -10.39 -3.40 20.84
CA LEU A 125 -11.33 -4.42 21.32
C LEU A 125 -11.10 -4.73 22.81
#